data_AF-A0A662I112-F1
#
_entry.id   AF-A0A662I112-F1
#
_cell.length_a   1.000
_cell.length_b   1.000
_cell.length_c   1.000
_cell.angle_alpha   90.00
_cell.angle_beta   90.00
_cell.angle_gamma   90.00
#
_symmetry.space_group_name_H-M   'P 1'
#
loop_
_entity.id
_entity.type
_entity.pdbx_description
1 polymer ?
#
loop_
_entity_poly.entity_id
_entity_poly.type
_entity_poly.pdbx_seq_one_letter_code
_entity_poly.pdbx_strand_id
1 'polypeptide(L)'
;MNKKEIKAVLDTSVIVSSLLGSPHAAPAKVLKAMLQGAFQAYTSKQALEELYDVLLSDKIAELLGGRVEAAALTFILVNSKAKTVKPQKRIKMCRDPDD
;
A
#
# COMPACT_ATOMS: atom_id res chain seq x y z
N MET A 1 -31.53 0.62 -1.92
CA MET A 1 -30.45 1.58 -1.60
C MET A 1 -29.19 1.14 -2.32
N ASN A 2 -28.70 1.90 -3.30
CA ASN A 2 -27.38 1.64 -3.89
C ASN A 2 -26.34 1.89 -2.79
N LYS A 3 -25.71 0.82 -2.30
CA LYS A 3 -24.65 0.90 -1.29
C LYS A 3 -23.51 1.71 -1.93
N LYS A 4 -23.22 2.89 -1.38
CA LYS A 4 -22.18 3.77 -1.91
C LYS A 4 -20.84 3.03 -1.82
N GLU A 5 -20.22 2.78 -2.98
CA GLU A 5 -18.94 2.10 -3.05
C GLU A 5 -17.86 2.95 -2.36
N ILE A 6 -17.16 2.37 -1.40
CA ILE A 6 -16.05 3.02 -0.72
C ILE A 6 -14.85 3.00 -1.68
N LYS A 7 -14.27 4.18 -1.91
CA LYS A 7 -13.10 4.38 -2.75
C LYS A 7 -11.99 4.94 -1.88
N ALA A 8 -10.83 4.29 -1.88
CA ALA A 8 -9.73 4.67 -0.99
C ALA A 8 -8.38 4.56 -1.71
N VAL A 9 -7.43 5.34 -1.22
CA VAL A 9 -6.01 5.15 -1.49
C VAL A 9 -5.41 4.54 -0.23
N LEU A 10 -4.56 3.52 -0.39
CA LEU A 10 -3.80 2.96 0.72
C LEU A 10 -2.40 3.56 0.70
N ASP A 11 -2.01 4.11 1.84
CA ASP A 11 -0.67 4.63 2.08
C ASP A 11 0.34 3.47 2.18
N THR A 12 1.56 3.69 1.68
CA THR A 12 2.70 2.78 1.77
C THR A 12 2.91 2.29 3.20
N SER A 13 2.82 3.19 4.19
CA SER A 13 3.01 2.89 5.61
C SER A 13 1.99 1.89 6.16
N VAL A 14 0.75 1.88 5.67
CA VAL A 14 -0.28 0.90 6.06
C VAL A 14 0.08 -0.48 5.54
N ILE A 15 0.58 -0.57 4.29
CA ILE A 15 0.99 -1.83 3.68
C ILE A 15 2.22 -2.40 4.39
N VAL A 16 3.24 -1.56 4.62
CA VAL A 16 4.46 -1.93 5.34
C VAL A 16 4.14 -2.37 6.78
N SER A 17 3.31 -1.60 7.49
CA SER A 17 2.90 -1.95 8.87
C SER A 17 2.08 -3.23 8.93
N SER A 18 1.30 -3.53 7.89
CA SER A 18 0.59 -4.81 7.78
C SER A 18 1.55 -5.99 7.62
N LEU A 19 2.65 -5.79 6.90
CA LEU A 19 3.63 -6.84 6.61
C LEU A 19 4.54 -7.12 7.81
N LEU A 20 4.99 -6.07 8.49
CA LEU A 20 5.90 -6.17 9.65
C LEU A 20 5.16 -6.40 10.97
N GLY A 21 3.90 -6.00 11.06
CA GLY A 21 3.13 -5.95 12.30
C GLY A 21 2.33 -7.21 12.60
N SER A 22 1.50 -7.11 13.65
CA SER A 22 0.58 -8.18 14.06
C SER A 22 -0.57 -8.36 13.06
N PRO A 23 -0.99 -9.60 12.74
CA PRO A 23 -2.12 -9.87 11.85
C PRO A 23 -3.46 -9.39 12.38
N HIS A 24 -3.55 -9.06 13.67
CA HIS A 24 -4.76 -8.52 14.31
C HIS A 24 -4.77 -6.99 14.41
N ALA A 25 -3.67 -6.33 14.06
CA ALA A 25 -3.55 -4.89 14.06
C ALA A 25 -4.42 -4.25 12.97
N ALA A 26 -4.74 -2.96 13.13
CA ALA A 26 -5.56 -2.23 12.17
C ALA A 26 -5.00 -2.26 10.73
N PRO A 27 -3.69 -2.06 10.48
CA PRO A 27 -3.13 -2.11 9.13
C PRO A 27 -3.38 -3.46 8.42
N ALA A 28 -3.20 -4.57 9.14
CA ALA A 28 -3.44 -5.92 8.62
C ALA A 28 -4.91 -6.16 8.25
N LYS A 29 -5.84 -5.65 9.08
CA LYS A 29 -7.27 -5.69 8.79
C LYS A 29 -7.62 -4.88 7.54
N VAL A 30 -7.02 -3.70 7.38
CA VAL A 30 -7.24 -2.82 6.20
C VAL A 30 -6.70 -3.48 4.94
N LEU A 31 -5.46 -3.99 4.96
CA LEU A 31 -4.88 -4.68 3.80
C LEU A 31 -5.71 -5.91 3.42
N LYS A 32 -6.13 -6.72 4.40
CA LYS A 32 -7.03 -7.86 4.16
C LYS A 32 -8.34 -7.44 3.51
N ALA A 33 -9.00 -6.41 4.03
CA ALA A 33 -10.24 -5.89 3.48
C ALA A 33 -10.08 -5.41 2.03
N MET A 34 -8.96 -4.76 1.72
CA MET A 34 -8.60 -4.39 0.34
C MET A 34 -8.49 -5.63 -0.56
N LEU A 35 -7.71 -6.63 -0.15
CA LEU A 35 -7.49 -7.84 -0.95
C LEU A 35 -8.78 -8.63 -1.20
N GLN A 36 -9.73 -8.56 -0.26
CA GLN A 36 -11.07 -9.13 -0.35
C GLN A 36 -12.06 -8.29 -1.15
N GLY A 37 -11.68 -7.09 -1.62
CA GLY A 37 -12.56 -6.22 -2.40
C GLY A 37 -13.66 -5.54 -1.59
N ALA A 38 -13.48 -5.36 -0.27
CA ALA A 38 -14.45 -4.67 0.58
C ALA A 38 -14.60 -3.18 0.22
N PHE A 39 -13.62 -2.61 -0.48
CA PHE A 39 -13.64 -1.29 -1.07
C PHE A 39 -12.74 -1.27 -2.32
N GLN A 40 -12.94 -0.28 -3.19
CA GLN A 40 -12.09 -0.10 -4.37
C GLN A 40 -10.84 0.70 -3.98
N ALA A 41 -9.68 0.03 -4.04
CA ALA A 41 -8.39 0.70 -3.89
C ALA A 41 -7.96 1.38 -5.19
N TYR A 42 -7.35 2.54 -5.05
CA TYR A 42 -6.74 3.31 -6.12
C TYR A 42 -5.28 3.58 -5.80
N THR A 43 -4.45 3.63 -6.83
CA THR A 43 -3.02 3.98 -6.71
C THR A 43 -2.56 4.78 -7.94
N SER A 44 -1.37 5.37 -7.88
CA SER A 44 -0.70 5.99 -9.01
C SER A 44 0.54 5.18 -9.40
N LYS A 45 1.11 5.45 -10.58
CA LYS A 45 2.38 4.83 -10.98
C LYS A 45 3.49 5.16 -9.97
N GLN A 46 3.54 6.42 -9.53
CA GLN A 46 4.51 6.92 -8.56
C GLN A 46 4.38 6.23 -7.21
N ALA A 47 3.15 6.06 -6.70
CA ALA A 47 2.92 5.39 -5.42
C ALA A 47 3.25 3.89 -5.49
N LEU A 48 3.09 3.24 -6.65
CA LEU A 48 3.54 1.86 -6.85
C LEU A 48 5.06 1.76 -6.90
N GLU A 49 5.74 2.70 -7.54
CA GLU A 49 7.21 2.77 -7.57
C GLU A 49 7.77 2.98 -6.16
N GLU A 50 7.23 3.93 -5.40
CA GLU A 50 7.57 4.13 -3.99
C GLU A 50 7.34 2.88 -3.15
N LEU A 51 6.17 2.23 -3.31
CA LEU A 51 5.86 0.99 -2.58
C LEU A 51 6.86 -0.13 -2.92
N TYR A 52 7.26 -0.26 -4.18
CA TYR A 52 8.26 -1.23 -4.61
C TYR A 52 9.60 -0.97 -3.95
N ASP A 53 10.08 0.28 -4.02
CA ASP A 53 11.37 0.70 -3.45
C ASP A 53 11.41 0.49 -1.93
N VAL A 54 10.31 0.83 -1.23
CA VAL A 54 10.21 0.65 0.22
C VAL A 54 10.19 -0.84 0.58
N LEU A 55 9.31 -1.63 -0.04
CA LEU A 55 9.14 -3.05 0.31
C LEU A 55 10.40 -3.88 0.04
N LEU A 56 11.19 -3.53 -0.98
CA LEU A 56 12.40 -4.24 -1.35
C LEU A 56 13.69 -3.61 -0.82
N SER A 57 13.58 -2.59 0.04
CA SER A 57 14.73 -2.00 0.69
C SER A 57 15.39 -2.97 1.68
N ASP A 58 16.71 -2.83 1.86
CA ASP A 58 17.49 -3.62 2.82
C ASP A 58 16.91 -3.51 4.24
N LYS A 59 16.43 -2.33 4.61
CA LYS A 59 15.78 -2.07 5.90
C LYS A 59 14.56 -2.97 6.12
N ILE A 60 13.69 -3.14 5.12
CA ILE A 60 12.52 -4.02 5.24
C ILE A 60 12.96 -5.49 5.24
N ALA A 61 13.95 -5.86 4.43
CA ALA A 61 14.50 -7.21 4.39
C ALA A 61 15.07 -7.65 5.75
N GLU A 62 15.82 -6.76 6.43
CA GLU A 62 16.34 -6.96 7.78
C GLU A 62 15.20 -7.14 8.79
N LEU A 63 14.20 -6.25 8.77
CA LEU A 63 13.05 -6.33 9.68
C LEU A 63 12.20 -7.60 9.48
N LEU A 64 12.19 -8.16 8.27
CA LEU A 64 11.51 -9.43 7.97
C LEU A 64 12.29 -10.67 8.38
N GLY A 65 13.55 -10.51 8.79
CA GLY A 65 14.45 -11.62 9.09
C GLY A 65 14.79 -12.46 7.86
N GLY A 66 14.98 -11.81 6.71
CA GLY A 66 15.37 -12.49 5.46
C GLY A 66 14.22 -13.09 4.64
N ARG A 67 12.96 -12.92 5.05
CA ARG A 67 11.77 -13.38 4.30
C ARG A 67 11.33 -12.38 3.23
N VAL A 68 12.24 -12.05 2.32
CA VAL A 68 12.04 -11.00 1.29
C VAL A 68 10.92 -11.38 0.31
N GLU A 69 10.65 -12.67 0.13
CA GLU A 69 9.56 -13.17 -0.70
C GLU A 69 8.19 -12.66 -0.22
N ALA A 70 8.02 -12.47 1.09
CA ALA A 70 6.79 -11.92 1.64
C ALA A 70 6.55 -10.48 1.18
N ALA A 71 7.61 -9.67 1.08
CA ALA A 71 7.54 -8.31 0.56
C ALA A 71 7.19 -8.29 -0.94
N ALA A 72 7.85 -9.13 -1.74
CA ALA A 72 7.57 -9.27 -3.16
C ALA A 72 6.13 -9.73 -3.43
N LEU A 73 5.65 -10.74 -2.70
CA LEU A 73 4.26 -11.21 -2.79
C LEU A 73 3.26 -10.13 -2.39
N THR A 74 3.58 -9.36 -1.35
CA THR A 74 2.74 -8.23 -0.92
C THR A 74 2.61 -7.19 -2.03
N PHE A 75 3.72 -6.80 -2.67
CA PHE A 75 3.71 -5.88 -3.80
C PHE A 75 2.83 -6.39 -4.95
N ILE A 76 3.01 -7.66 -5.35
CA ILE A 76 2.24 -8.28 -6.44
C ILE A 76 0.74 -8.24 -6.11
N LEU A 77 0.35 -8.62 -4.89
CA LEU A 77 -1.05 -8.64 -4.47
C LEU A 77 -1.66 -7.24 -4.45
N VAL A 78 -0.96 -6.24 -3.89
CA VAL A 78 -1.43 -4.85 -3.88
C VAL A 78 -1.60 -4.32 -5.31
N ASN A 79 -0.58 -4.48 -6.16
CA ASN A 79 -0.60 -4.03 -7.54
C ASN A 79 -1.72 -4.69 -8.36
N SER A 80 -2.02 -5.97 -8.10
CA SER A 80 -3.10 -6.69 -8.78
C SER A 80 -4.51 -6.23 -8.39
N LYS A 81 -4.68 -5.65 -7.20
CA LYS A 81 -5.98 -5.26 -6.63
C LYS A 81 -6.27 -3.77 -6.76
N ALA A 82 -5.25 -2.94 -6.71
CA ALA A 82 -5.41 -1.50 -6.82
C ALA A 82 -5.66 -1.07 -8.28
N LYS A 83 -6.58 -0.13 -8.47
CA LYS A 83 -6.81 0.49 -9.78
C LYS A 83 -5.85 1.65 -9.97
N THR A 84 -4.93 1.50 -10.92
CA THR A 84 -3.99 2.57 -11.27
C THR A 84 -4.70 3.72 -11.98
N VAL A 85 -4.46 4.93 -11.51
CA VAL A 85 -4.96 6.18 -12.09
C VAL A 85 -3.80 7.13 -12.36
N LYS A 86 -3.98 8.01 -13.35
CA LYS A 86 -3.07 9.13 -13.60
C LYS A 86 -3.59 10.36 -12.86
N PRO A 87 -2.92 10.86 -11.81
CA PRO A 87 -3.32 12.10 -11.16
C PRO A 87 -3.33 13.24 -12.17
N GLN A 88 -4.43 14.00 -12.24
CA GLN A 88 -4.57 15.11 -13.19
C GLN A 88 -4.01 16.43 -12.64
N LYS A 89 -3.84 16.52 -11.33
CA LYS A 89 -3.32 17.70 -10.64
C LYS A 89 -2.29 17.24 -9.62
N ARG A 90 -1.13 17.88 -9.62
CA ARG A 90 -0.13 17.76 -8.55
C ARG A 90 -0.42 18.86 -7.55
N ILE A 91 -0.77 18.49 -6.33
CA ILE A 91 -0.96 19.43 -5.23
C ILE A 91 0.36 19.44 -4.44
N LYS A 92 1.11 20.53 -4.50
CA LYS A 92 2.23 20.76 -3.57
C LYS A 92 1.64 21.37 -2.30
N MET A 93 1.23 20.51 -1.38
CA MET A 93 0.88 20.90 -0.01
C MET A 93 1.65 19.99 0.95
N CYS A 94 2.97 19.96 0.77
CA CYS A 94 3.88 19.32 1.69
C CYS A 94 4.45 20.37 2.64
N ARG A 95 4.46 20.07 3.94
CA ARG A 95 5.16 20.89 4.94
C ARG A 95 6.64 20.52 5.03
N ASP A 96 7.02 19.39 4.44
CA ASP A 96 8.38 18.87 4.42
C ASP A 96 9.05 19.28 3.09
N PRO A 97 10.18 19.99 3.10
CA PRO A 97 10.88 20.40 1.88
C PRO A 97 11.53 19.24 1.11
N ASP A 98 11.68 18.06 1.72
CA ASP A 98 12.31 16.90 1.12
C ASP A 98 11.31 15.98 0.34
N ASP A 99 10.04 16.38 0.25
CA ASP A 99 8.94 15.61 -0.39
C ASP A 99 8.06 16.46 -1.36
#